data_AF-A0A5A9F1X8-F1
#
_entry.id   AF-A0A5A9F1X8-F1
#
_cell.length_a   1.000
_cell.length_b   1.000
_cell.length_c   1.000
_cell.angle_alpha   90.00
_cell.angle_beta   90.00
_cell.angle_gamma   90.00
#
_symmetry.space_group_name_H-M   'P 1'
#
loop_
_entity.id
_entity.type
_entity.pdbx_description
1 polymer ?
#
loop_
_entity_poly.entity_id
_entity_poly.type
_entity_poly.pdbx_seq_one_letter_code
_entity_poly.pdbx_strand_id
1 'polypeptide(L)' 'MASKDHPKARAAAEAAWSAVPDYRKMALELAQLGAEAARRARMTGNGHYDRLAHTLTSRAGEILDDLERSGKM' A
#
# COMPACT_ATOMS: atom_id res chain seq x y z
N MET A 1 -36.60 18.60 -5.93
CA MET A 1 -36.09 17.24 -5.67
C MET A 1 -35.24 17.30 -4.41
N ALA A 2 -35.65 16.65 -3.33
CA ALA A 2 -34.84 16.56 -2.11
C ALA A 2 -33.88 15.38 -2.27
N SER A 3 -32.57 15.66 -2.48
CA SER A 3 -31.53 14.65 -2.36
C SER A 3 -31.55 14.11 -0.94
N LYS A 4 -32.07 12.90 -0.76
CA LYS A 4 -31.82 12.10 0.43
C LYS A 4 -30.37 11.61 0.33
N ASP A 5 -29.44 12.45 0.76
CA ASP A 5 -28.10 12.00 1.11
C ASP A 5 -28.26 10.91 2.17
N HIS A 6 -27.99 9.67 1.75
CA HIS A 6 -28.20 8.50 2.59
C HIS A 6 -27.23 8.57 3.78
N PRO A 7 -27.72 8.74 5.02
CA PRO A 7 -26.85 8.83 6.20
C PRO A 7 -25.97 7.60 6.37
N LYS A 8 -26.40 6.45 5.83
CA LYS A 8 -25.64 5.20 5.78
C LYS A 8 -24.38 5.27 4.91
N ALA A 9 -24.41 6.01 3.80
CA ALA A 9 -23.24 6.17 2.92
C ALA A 9 -22.18 7.06 3.59
N ARG A 10 -22.63 8.10 4.30
CA ARG A 10 -21.74 8.98 5.08
C ARG A 10 -21.14 8.27 6.28
N ALA A 11 -21.92 7.48 7.01
CA ALA A 11 -21.42 6.65 8.10
C ALA A 11 -20.43 5.57 7.63
N ALA A 12 -20.64 4.97 6.44
CA ALA A 12 -19.70 4.02 5.86
C ALA A 12 -18.38 4.70 5.43
N ALA A 13 -18.44 5.92 4.90
CA ALA A 13 -17.26 6.70 4.57
C ALA A 13 -16.50 7.11 5.83
N GLU A 14 -17.16 7.61 6.87
CA GLU A 14 -16.51 7.93 8.15
C GLU A 14 -15.93 6.68 8.83
N ALA A 15 -16.61 5.53 8.76
CA ALA A 15 -16.07 4.27 9.26
C ALA A 15 -14.81 3.82 8.48
N ALA A 16 -14.79 3.99 7.16
CA ALA A 16 -13.62 3.70 6.33
C ALA A 16 -12.44 4.66 6.63
N TRP A 17 -12.72 5.90 7.03
CA TRP A 17 -11.70 6.86 7.46
C TRP A 17 -11.23 6.60 8.91
N SER A 18 -12.06 5.93 9.73
CA SER A 18 -11.71 5.51 11.10
C SER A 18 -10.94 4.19 11.15
N ALA A 19 -10.94 3.40 10.08
CA ALA A 19 -10.20 2.16 10.01
C ALA A 19 -8.71 2.48 9.91
N VAL A 20 -7.96 2.19 10.97
CA VAL A 20 -6.50 2.26 10.94
C VAL A 20 -6.03 1.39 9.76
N PRO A 21 -5.27 1.95 8.80
CA PRO A 21 -4.78 1.18 7.68
C PRO A 21 -3.97 -0.01 8.19
N ASP A 22 -4.21 -1.19 7.61
CA ASP A 22 -3.33 -2.34 7.85
C ASP A 22 -2.03 -2.12 7.07
N TYR A 23 -1.14 -1.34 7.69
CA TYR A 23 0.17 -0.99 7.12
C TYR A 23 1.02 -2.22 6.83
N ARG A 24 0.83 -3.31 7.58
CA ARG A 24 1.52 -4.58 7.33
C ARG A 24 1.05 -5.17 6.00
N LYS A 25 -0.27 -5.21 5.78
CA LYS A 25 -0.85 -5.65 4.50
C LYS A 25 -0.39 -4.76 3.35
N MET A 26 -0.41 -3.44 3.53
CA MET A 26 0.07 -2.50 2.50
C MET A 26 1.55 -2.74 2.14
N ALA A 27 2.42 -2.96 3.12
CA ALA A 27 3.82 -3.28 2.87
C ALA A 27 3.99 -4.58 2.07
N LEU A 28 3.21 -5.62 2.38
CA LEU A 28 3.23 -6.87 1.62
C LEU A 28 2.75 -6.68 0.17
N GLU A 29 1.73 -5.87 -0.06
CA GLU A 29 1.27 -5.51 -1.41
C GLU A 29 2.36 -4.75 -2.19
N LEU A 30 3.04 -3.79 -1.55
CA LEU A 30 4.18 -3.09 -2.15
C LEU A 30 5.32 -4.06 -2.52
N ALA A 31 5.65 -5.00 -1.65
CA ALA A 31 6.66 -6.02 -1.93
C ALA A 31 6.27 -6.90 -3.14
N GLN A 32 5.00 -7.28 -3.26
CA GLN A 32 4.51 -8.05 -4.41
C GLN A 32 4.59 -7.25 -5.72
N LEU A 33 4.19 -5.98 -5.70
CA LEU A 33 4.30 -5.10 -6.85
C LEU A 33 5.77 -4.88 -7.25
N GLY A 34 6.67 -4.73 -6.28
CA GLY A 34 8.11 -4.65 -6.51
C GLY A 34 8.66 -5.90 -7.19
N ALA A 35 8.25 -7.08 -6.73
CA ALA A 35 8.63 -8.35 -7.35
C ALA A 35 8.09 -8.48 -8.79
N GLU A 36 6.89 -7.97 -9.07
CA GLU A 36 6.35 -7.94 -10.44
C GLU A 36 7.12 -6.97 -11.33
N ALA A 37 7.42 -5.77 -10.85
CA ALA A 37 8.25 -4.81 -11.57
C ALA A 37 9.62 -5.40 -11.89
N ALA A 38 10.26 -6.11 -10.94
CA ALA A 38 11.53 -6.79 -11.19
C ALA A 38 11.42 -7.88 -12.27
N ARG A 39 10.32 -8.65 -12.27
CA ARG A 39 10.04 -9.62 -13.35
C ARG A 39 9.94 -8.91 -14.71
N ARG A 40 9.18 -7.81 -14.78
CA ARG A 40 9.02 -7.02 -16.02
C ARG A 40 10.34 -6.40 -16.48
N ALA A 41 11.18 -5.91 -15.55
CA ALA A 41 12.51 -5.39 -15.85
C ALA A 41 13.37 -6.46 -16.53
N ARG A 42 13.40 -7.69 -15.98
CA ARG A 42 14.16 -8.81 -16.57
C ARG A 42 13.65 -9.22 -17.94
N MET A 43 12.34 -9.23 -18.14
CA MET A 43 11.74 -9.62 -19.43
C MET A 43 11.94 -8.57 -20.53
N THR A 44 12.00 -7.29 -20.17
CA THR A 44 12.00 -6.17 -21.13
C THR A 44 13.35 -5.46 -21.25
N GLY A 45 14.27 -5.69 -20.32
CA GLY A 45 15.50 -4.88 -20.19
C GLY A 45 15.25 -3.43 -19.79
N ASN A 46 14.03 -3.08 -19.37
CA ASN A 46 13.65 -1.69 -19.10
C ASN A 46 14.04 -1.27 -17.67
N GLY A 47 15.02 -0.37 -17.58
CA GLY A 47 15.51 0.17 -16.30
C GLY A 47 14.47 0.96 -15.49
N HIS A 48 13.36 1.42 -16.09
CA HIS A 48 12.27 2.04 -15.32
C HIS A 48 11.57 1.04 -14.41
N TYR A 49 11.35 -0.19 -14.89
CA TYR A 49 10.78 -1.25 -14.06
C TYR A 49 11.76 -1.68 -12.97
N ASP A 50 13.06 -1.63 -13.23
CA ASP A 50 14.10 -1.94 -12.25
C ASP A 50 14.11 -0.92 -11.11
N ARG A 51 14.12 0.38 -11.45
CA ARG A 51 13.98 1.47 -10.46
C ARG A 51 12.65 1.37 -9.68
N LEU A 52 11.56 1.04 -10.36
CA LEU A 52 10.26 0.88 -9.71
C LEU A 52 10.28 -0.29 -8.72
N ALA A 53 10.86 -1.44 -9.11
CA ALA A 53 11.00 -2.59 -8.26
C ALA A 53 11.77 -2.25 -6.98
N HIS A 54 12.93 -1.60 -7.13
CA HIS A 54 13.74 -1.18 -6.01
C HIS A 54 12.99 -0.24 -5.07
N THR A 55 12.31 0.76 -5.62
CA THR A 55 11.54 1.74 -4.82
C THR A 55 10.45 1.06 -4.00
N LEU A 56 9.66 0.18 -4.62
CA LEU A 56 8.54 -0.50 -3.96
C LEU A 56 9.03 -1.47 -2.88
N THR A 57 10.10 -2.23 -3.15
CA THR A 57 10.68 -3.15 -2.17
C THR A 57 11.30 -2.41 -0.99
N SER A 58 12.04 -1.32 -1.22
CA SER A 58 12.60 -0.51 -0.11
C SER A 58 11.50 0.09 0.76
N ARG A 59 10.45 0.66 0.15
CA ARG A 59 9.32 1.23 0.88
C ARG A 59 8.57 0.18 1.72
N ALA A 60 8.41 -1.03 1.19
CA ALA A 60 7.82 -2.13 1.93
C ALA A 60 8.65 -2.49 3.18
N GLY A 61 9.98 -2.52 3.04
CA GLY A 61 10.90 -2.74 4.16
C GLY A 61 10.78 -1.66 5.23
N GLU A 62 10.85 -0.39 4.83
CA GLU A 62 10.72 0.76 5.74
C GLU A 62 9.42 0.69 6.59
N ILE A 63 8.29 0.38 5.97
CA ILE A 63 7.01 0.26 6.68
C ILE A 63 7.03 -0.90 7.68
N LEU A 64 7.60 -2.05 7.31
CA LEU A 64 7.69 -3.20 8.22
C LEU A 64 8.63 -2.93 9.39
N ASP A 65 9.76 -2.27 9.14
CA ASP A 65 10.73 -1.88 10.16
C ASP A 65 10.13 -0.87 11.15
N ASP A 66 9.37 0.11 10.65
CA ASP A 66 8.67 1.09 11.48
C ASP A 66 7.58 0.44 12.35
N LEU A 67 6.85 -0.54 11.81
CA LEU A 67 5.89 -1.34 12.57
C LEU A 67 6.57 -2.18 13.66
N GLU A 68 7.71 -2.82 13.34
CA GLU A 68 8.48 -3.58 14.33
C GLU A 68 9.01 -2.67 15.46
N ARG A 69 9.50 -1.48 15.10
CA ARG A 69 9.98 -0.50 16.08
C ARG A 69 8.86 0.01 16.97
N SER A 70 7.68 0.27 16.40
CA SER A 70 6.51 0.77 17.13
C SER A 70 5.90 -0.28 18.05
N GLY A 71 6.03 -1.58 17.72
CA GLY A 71 5.54 -2.69 18.54
C GLY A 71 6.49 -3.14 19.65
N LYS A 72 7.74 -2.64 19.69
CA LYS A 72 8.73 -2.91 20.74
C LYS A 72 8.69 -1.93 21.93
N MET A 73 7.72 -1.00 21.94
CA MET A 73 7.50 -0.06 23.04
C MET A 73 6.48 -0.57 24.07
#